data_AF-A0AB73H2B1-F1
#
_entry.id   AF-A0AB73H2B1-F1
#
_cell.length_a   1.000
_cell.length_b   1.000
_cell.length_c   1.000
_cell.angle_alpha   90.00
_cell.angle_beta   90.00
_cell.angle_gamma   90.00
#
_symmetry.space_group_name_H-M   'P 1'
#
loop_
_entity.id
_entity.type
_entity.pdbx_description
1 polymer ?
#
loop_
_entity_poly.entity_id
_entity_poly.type
_entity_poly.pdbx_seq_one_letter_code
_entity_poly.pdbx_strand_id
1 'polypeptide(L)'
;MSEILVPVSFGELLDKIAILQIKSERMSDPVKLANVRSELSALETSWMAHPAAGHDIVRLRAALKAVNERLWVIEDDIRLKEQAQTFDDGFVQLARSVYIENDERARIKKEINLALGSSYVEEKSYQDYRASGV
;
A
#
# COMPACT_ATOMS: atom_id res chain seq x y z
N MET A 1 -19.89 -12.30 -12.29
CA MET A 1 -18.45 -12.36 -11.91
C MET A 1 -18.30 -13.46 -10.88
N SER A 2 -17.20 -14.21 -10.90
CA SER A 2 -16.89 -15.20 -9.87
C SER A 2 -15.94 -14.54 -8.86
N GLU A 3 -16.30 -14.58 -7.59
CA GLU A 3 -15.54 -13.98 -6.49
C GLU A 3 -15.20 -15.06 -5.48
N ILE A 4 -14.02 -14.93 -4.85
CA ILE A 4 -13.59 -15.77 -3.73
C ILE A 4 -13.52 -14.86 -2.51
N LEU A 5 -14.25 -15.23 -1.45
CA LEU A 5 -14.18 -14.54 -0.17
C LEU A 5 -12.99 -15.07 0.62
N VAL A 6 -12.08 -14.18 1.01
CA VAL A 6 -10.87 -14.52 1.77
C VAL A 6 -10.82 -13.74 3.08
N PRO A 7 -10.41 -14.37 4.19
CA PRO A 7 -10.12 -13.65 5.42
C PRO A 7 -8.82 -12.85 5.24
N VAL A 8 -8.85 -11.57 5.59
CA VAL A 8 -7.69 -10.67 5.58
C VAL A 8 -7.68 -9.80 6.82
N SER A 9 -6.50 -9.28 7.19
CA SER A 9 -6.40 -8.26 8.23
C SER A 9 -7.01 -6.93 7.79
N PHE A 10 -7.41 -6.07 8.74
CA PHE A 10 -7.96 -4.76 8.38
C PHE A 10 -6.93 -3.86 7.69
N GLY A 11 -5.66 -3.94 8.12
CA GLY A 11 -4.56 -3.23 7.51
C GLY A 11 -4.33 -3.67 6.06
N GLU A 12 -4.47 -4.96 5.74
CA GLU A 12 -4.37 -5.46 4.37
C GLU A 12 -5.50 -4.93 3.48
N LEU A 13 -6.75 -5.00 3.97
CA LEU A 13 -7.91 -4.47 3.25
C LEU A 13 -7.74 -2.98 2.95
N LEU A 14 -7.36 -2.19 3.96
CA LEU A 14 -7.23 -0.74 3.83
C LEU A 14 -6.01 -0.34 2.98
N ASP A 15 -4.95 -1.15 2.96
CA ASP A 15 -3.80 -0.97 2.06
C ASP A 15 -4.21 -1.18 0.60
N LYS A 16 -4.94 -2.26 0.32
CA LYS A 16 -5.49 -2.53 -1.00
C LYS A 16 -6.41 -1.41 -1.48
N ILE A 17 -7.29 -0.90 -0.61
CA ILE A 17 -8.16 0.26 -0.91
C ILE A 17 -7.30 1.49 -1.24
N ALA A 18 -6.28 1.81 -0.43
CA ALA A 18 -5.41 2.97 -0.67
C ALA A 18 -4.69 2.89 -2.02
N ILE A 19 -4.16 1.71 -2.39
CA ILE A 19 -3.51 1.47 -3.69
C ILE A 19 -4.51 1.68 -4.85
N LEU A 20 -5.73 1.16 -4.73
CA LEU A 20 -6.76 1.32 -5.77
C LEU A 20 -7.24 2.77 -5.90
N GLN A 21 -7.32 3.52 -4.79
CA GLN A 21 -7.60 4.96 -4.82
C GLN A 21 -6.52 5.72 -5.60
N ILE A 22 -5.24 5.48 -5.30
CA ILE A 22 -4.12 6.09 -6.04
C ILE A 22 -4.16 5.73 -7.52
N LYS A 23 -4.44 4.46 -7.85
CA LYS A 23 -4.60 4.01 -9.24
C LYS A 23 -5.75 4.75 -9.94
N SER A 24 -6.90 4.89 -9.28
CA SER A 24 -8.05 5.62 -9.85
C SER A 24 -7.76 7.10 -10.06
N GLU A 25 -6.87 7.69 -9.26
CA GLU A 25 -6.45 9.10 -9.35
C GLU A 25 -5.39 9.33 -10.43
N ARG A 26 -4.46 8.39 -10.64
CA ARG A 26 -3.27 8.59 -11.49
C ARG A 26 -3.34 7.92 -12.87
N MET A 27 -4.15 6.88 -13.04
CA MET A 27 -4.26 6.18 -14.32
C MET A 27 -5.17 6.95 -15.28
N SER A 28 -4.89 6.85 -16.58
CA SER A 28 -5.65 7.53 -17.65
C SER A 28 -6.38 6.60 -18.61
N ASP A 29 -5.98 5.32 -18.67
CA ASP A 29 -6.62 4.32 -19.54
C ASP A 29 -8.05 4.02 -19.06
N PRO A 30 -9.09 4.27 -19.87
CA PRO A 30 -10.48 4.19 -19.44
C PRO A 30 -10.93 2.76 -19.11
N VAL A 31 -10.41 1.75 -19.83
CA VAL A 31 -10.76 0.34 -19.60
C VAL A 31 -10.14 -0.13 -18.29
N LYS A 32 -8.87 0.22 -18.05
CA LYS A 32 -8.20 -0.12 -16.79
C LYS A 32 -8.82 0.62 -15.60
N LEU A 33 -9.18 1.89 -15.78
CA LEU A 33 -9.87 2.68 -14.75
C LEU A 33 -11.22 2.08 -14.37
N ALA A 34 -12.01 1.60 -15.34
CA ALA A 34 -13.28 0.93 -15.05
C ALA A 34 -13.08 -0.29 -14.15
N ASN A 35 -12.05 -1.11 -14.42
CA ASN A 35 -11.72 -2.26 -13.59
C ASN A 35 -11.28 -1.85 -12.18
N VAL A 36 -10.37 -0.87 -12.06
CA VAL A 36 -9.89 -0.35 -10.76
C VAL A 36 -11.05 0.18 -9.91
N ARG A 37 -11.94 0.96 -10.52
CA ARG A 37 -13.10 1.54 -9.81
C ARG A 37 -14.13 0.50 -9.40
N SER A 38 -14.34 -0.53 -10.22
CA SER A 38 -15.21 -1.66 -9.87
C SER A 38 -14.68 -2.40 -8.64
N GLU A 39 -13.38 -2.73 -8.59
CA GLU A 39 -12.76 -3.39 -7.44
C GLU A 39 -12.78 -2.47 -6.20
N LEU A 40 -12.41 -1.20 -6.35
CA LEU A 40 -12.41 -0.22 -5.26
C LEU A 40 -13.80 -0.10 -4.62
N SER A 41 -14.85 0.06 -5.44
CA SER A 41 -16.23 0.19 -4.97
C SER A 41 -16.69 -1.03 -4.16
N ALA A 42 -16.33 -2.24 -4.59
CA ALA A 42 -16.66 -3.47 -3.86
C ALA A 42 -15.97 -3.55 -2.49
N LEU A 43 -14.68 -3.18 -2.41
CA LEU A 43 -13.93 -3.17 -1.16
C LEU A 43 -14.40 -2.06 -0.21
N GLU A 44 -14.68 -0.86 -0.73
CA GLU A 44 -15.20 0.26 0.07
C GLU A 44 -16.59 -0.04 0.61
N THR A 45 -17.47 -0.65 -0.19
CA THR A 45 -18.79 -1.12 0.27
C THR A 45 -18.65 -2.13 1.42
N SER A 46 -17.75 -3.11 1.27
CA SER A 46 -17.49 -4.12 2.31
C SER A 46 -16.93 -3.49 3.60
N TRP A 47 -16.01 -2.53 3.46
CA TRP A 47 -15.46 -1.79 4.61
C TRP A 47 -16.53 -0.98 5.34
N MET A 48 -17.31 -0.18 4.61
CA MET A 48 -18.33 0.69 5.19
C MET A 48 -19.48 -0.06 5.86
N ALA A 49 -19.75 -1.30 5.44
CA ALA A 49 -20.72 -2.18 6.09
C ALA A 49 -20.22 -2.75 7.43
N HIS A 50 -18.91 -2.71 7.71
CA HIS A 50 -18.32 -3.28 8.91
C HIS A 50 -18.27 -2.28 10.07
N PRO A 51 -18.62 -2.66 11.32
CA PRO A 51 -18.63 -1.73 12.47
C PRO A 51 -17.29 -1.02 12.73
N ALA A 52 -16.17 -1.69 12.41
CA ALA A 52 -14.83 -1.11 12.51
C ALA A 52 -14.64 0.20 11.71
N ALA A 53 -15.46 0.45 10.67
CA ALA A 53 -15.42 1.69 9.91
C ALA A 53 -15.82 2.93 10.72
N GLY A 54 -16.49 2.77 11.87
CA GLY A 54 -16.81 3.86 12.79
C GLY A 54 -15.65 4.28 13.71
N HIS A 55 -14.54 3.53 13.74
CA HIS A 55 -13.38 3.87 14.56
C HIS A 55 -12.54 4.98 13.92
N ASP A 56 -12.00 5.89 14.74
CA ASP A 56 -11.14 6.96 14.26
C ASP A 56 -9.72 6.44 13.95
N ILE A 57 -9.50 6.19 12.66
CA ILE A 57 -8.19 5.84 12.09
C ILE A 57 -7.83 6.78 10.94
N VAL A 58 -8.44 7.97 10.86
CA VAL A 58 -8.30 8.88 9.71
C VAL A 58 -6.83 9.21 9.43
N ARG A 59 -6.07 9.50 10.49
CA ARG A 59 -4.63 9.76 10.39
C ARG A 59 -3.84 8.55 9.86
N LEU A 60 -4.16 7.34 10.32
CA LEU A 60 -3.48 6.12 9.88
C LEU A 60 -3.79 5.80 8.42
N ARG A 61 -5.04 5.99 7.98
CA ARG A 61 -5.42 5.83 6.58
C ARG A 61 -4.71 6.83 5.68
N ALA A 62 -4.63 8.10 6.10
CA ALA A 62 -3.89 9.12 5.37
C ALA A 62 -2.39 8.79 5.28
N ALA A 63 -1.78 8.34 6.38
CA ALA A 63 -0.37 7.93 6.40
C ALA A 63 -0.12 6.72 5.47
N LEU A 64 -1.02 5.73 5.48
CA LEU A 64 -0.94 4.55 4.62
C LEU A 64 -1.02 4.92 3.13
N LYS A 65 -1.95 5.82 2.78
CA LYS A 65 -2.04 6.34 1.41
C LYS A 65 -0.77 7.10 1.03
N ALA A 66 -0.27 7.99 1.90
CA ALA A 66 0.93 8.77 1.64
C ALA A 66 2.19 7.91 1.41
N VAL A 67 2.36 6.81 2.16
CA VAL A 67 3.45 5.84 1.91
C VAL A 67 3.29 5.16 0.56
N ASN A 68 2.08 4.72 0.20
CA ASN A 68 1.82 4.11 -1.10
C ASN A 68 2.05 5.10 -2.26
N GLU A 69 1.76 6.39 -2.06
CA GLU A 69 2.06 7.44 -3.05
C GLU A 69 3.56 7.64 -3.25
N ARG A 70 4.36 7.58 -2.18
CA ARG A 70 5.83 7.63 -2.27
C ARG A 70 6.38 6.40 -2.96
N LEU A 71 5.90 5.20 -2.61
CA LEU A 71 6.27 3.95 -3.27
C LEU A 71 5.96 4.00 -4.78
N TRP A 72 4.81 4.55 -5.17
CA TRP A 72 4.46 4.74 -6.57
C TRP A 72 5.50 5.61 -7.30
N VAL A 73 5.87 6.77 -6.73
CA VAL A 73 6.87 7.66 -7.33
C VAL A 73 8.22 6.99 -7.44
N ILE A 74 8.67 6.31 -6.38
CA ILE A 74 9.94 5.55 -6.38
C ILE A 74 9.94 4.49 -7.49
N GLU A 75 8.84 3.75 -7.67
CA GLU A 75 8.75 2.72 -8.70
C GLU A 75 8.76 3.32 -10.11
N ASP A 76 8.06 4.43 -10.34
CA ASP A 76 8.10 5.15 -11.62
C ASP A 76 9.51 5.68 -11.92
N ASP A 77 10.20 6.27 -10.93
CA ASP A 77 11.58 6.77 -11.10
C ASP A 77 12.58 5.64 -11.38
N ILE A 78 12.43 4.49 -10.72
CA ILE A 78 13.24 3.29 -11.01
C ILE A 78 13.02 2.83 -12.46
N ARG A 79 11.76 2.78 -12.92
CA ARG A 79 11.44 2.37 -14.30
C ARG A 79 12.01 3.33 -15.35
N LEU A 80 12.00 4.64 -15.08
CA LEU A 80 12.61 5.64 -15.95
C LEU A 80 14.13 5.45 -16.05
N LYS A 81 14.81 5.21 -14.92
CA LYS A 81 16.25 4.93 -14.91
C LYS A 81 16.58 3.59 -15.57
N GLU A 82 15.79 2.54 -15.35
CA GLU A 82 15.94 1.23 -16.01
C GLU A 82 15.81 1.38 -17.53
N GLN A 83 14.79 2.09 -18.02
CA GLN A 83 14.60 2.35 -19.45
C GLN A 83 15.78 3.11 -20.06
N ALA A 84 16.38 4.03 -19.30
CA ALA A 84 17.58 4.77 -19.69
C ALA A 84 18.89 4.01 -19.41
N GLN A 85 18.83 2.77 -18.90
CA GLN A 85 19.97 1.97 -18.42
C GLN A 85 20.93 2.74 -17.50
N THR A 86 20.40 3.62 -16.65
CA THR A 86 21.16 4.47 -15.75
C THR A 86 21.22 3.87 -14.34
N PHE A 87 22.27 3.10 -14.08
CA PHE A 87 22.51 2.39 -12.81
C PHE A 87 23.51 3.13 -11.91
N ASP A 88 23.18 4.37 -11.58
CA ASP A 88 24.01 5.27 -10.79
C ASP A 88 23.68 5.21 -9.28
N ASP A 89 24.35 6.03 -8.47
CA ASP A 89 24.07 6.14 -7.04
C ASP A 89 22.61 6.51 -6.76
N GLY A 90 21.98 7.28 -7.66
CA GLY A 90 20.55 7.60 -7.58
C GLY A 90 19.66 6.37 -7.73
N PHE A 91 19.99 5.47 -8.66
CA PHE A 91 19.32 4.17 -8.78
C PHE A 91 19.46 3.33 -7.49
N VAL A 92 20.67 3.27 -6.93
CA VAL A 92 20.94 2.54 -5.68
C VAL A 92 20.14 3.14 -4.51
N GLN A 93 20.05 4.46 -4.41
CA GLN A 93 19.26 5.16 -3.40
C GLN A 93 17.77 4.85 -3.54
N LEU A 94 17.21 4.92 -4.76
CA LEU A 94 15.82 4.57 -5.01
C LEU A 94 15.51 3.12 -4.63
N ALA A 95 16.37 2.17 -5.04
CA ALA A 95 16.22 0.77 -4.70
C ALA A 95 16.26 0.51 -3.18
N ARG A 96 17.10 1.27 -2.44
CA ARG A 96 17.12 1.21 -0.97
C ARG A 96 15.85 1.78 -0.35
N SER A 97 15.35 2.90 -0.87
CA SER A 97 14.11 3.52 -0.39
C SER A 97 12.89 2.60 -0.53
N VAL A 98 12.88 1.67 -1.49
CA VAL A 98 11.78 0.70 -1.66
C VAL A 98 11.55 -0.13 -0.39
N TYR A 99 12.59 -0.75 0.20
CA TYR A 99 12.37 -1.56 1.40
C TYR A 99 12.08 -0.70 2.63
N ILE A 100 12.68 0.49 2.71
CA ILE A 100 12.43 1.44 3.81
C ILE A 100 10.95 1.84 3.85
N GLU A 101 10.40 2.25 2.70
CA GLU A 101 8.99 2.65 2.61
C GLU A 101 8.04 1.45 2.74
N ASN A 102 8.45 0.25 2.29
CA ASN A 102 7.67 -0.97 2.53
C ASN A 102 7.60 -1.34 4.02
N ASP A 103 8.69 -1.16 4.77
CA ASP A 103 8.71 -1.39 6.21
C ASP A 103 7.82 -0.38 6.94
N GLU A 104 7.84 0.89 6.51
CA GLU A 104 6.94 1.90 7.05
C GLU A 104 5.47 1.59 6.74
N ARG A 105 5.17 1.13 5.51
CA ARG A 105 3.83 0.66 5.13
C ARG A 105 3.37 -0.48 6.03
N ALA A 106 4.24 -1.47 6.26
CA ALA A 106 3.96 -2.60 7.14
C ALA A 106 3.73 -2.16 8.60
N ARG A 107 4.52 -1.22 9.11
CA ARG A 107 4.34 -0.63 10.45
C ARG A 107 2.96 0.02 10.59
N ILE A 108 2.56 0.85 9.63
CA ILE A 108 1.25 1.52 9.65
C ILE A 108 0.10 0.50 9.55
N LYS A 109 0.23 -0.52 8.69
CA LYS A 109 -0.76 -1.62 8.61
C LYS A 109 -0.92 -2.33 9.94
N LYS A 110 0.18 -2.57 10.67
CA LYS A 110 0.15 -3.16 12.01
C LYS A 110 -0.55 -2.25 13.01
N GLU A 111 -0.30 -0.94 12.98
CA GLU A 111 -1.00 0.03 13.83
C GLU A 111 -2.51 0.05 13.57
N ILE A 112 -2.92 -0.02 12.32
CA ILE A 112 -4.33 -0.15 11.93
C ILE A 112 -4.94 -1.45 12.49
N ASN A 113 -4.23 -2.57 12.34
CA ASN A 113 -4.69 -3.86 12.86
C ASN A 113 -4.91 -3.81 14.37
N LEU A 114 -3.98 -3.20 15.13
CA LEU A 114 -4.09 -3.02 16.57
C LEU A 114 -5.26 -2.08 16.94
N ALA A 115 -5.38 -0.94 16.26
CA ALA A 115 -6.43 0.05 16.53
C ALA A 115 -7.85 -0.48 16.30
N LEU A 116 -8.01 -1.42 15.37
CA LEU A 116 -9.30 -2.00 14.99
C LEU A 116 -9.54 -3.39 15.60
N GLY A 117 -8.60 -3.93 16.38
CA GLY A 117 -8.70 -5.28 16.95
C GLY A 117 -8.77 -6.38 15.90
N SER A 118 -7.94 -6.31 14.85
CA SER A 118 -7.94 -7.30 13.77
C SER A 118 -7.55 -8.70 14.27
N SER A 119 -8.29 -9.72 13.83
CA SER A 119 -7.99 -11.12 14.13
C SER A 119 -6.73 -11.65 13.44
N TYR A 120 -6.24 -10.95 12.42
CA TYR A 120 -5.05 -11.30 11.66
C TYR A 120 -4.04 -10.16 11.70
N VAL A 121 -2.76 -10.51 11.74
CA VAL A 121 -1.65 -9.56 11.63
C VAL A 121 -0.64 -10.14 10.64
N GLU A 122 -0.16 -9.32 9.70
CA GLU A 122 0.94 -9.70 8.83
C GLU A 122 2.24 -9.70 9.66
N GLU A 123 2.93 -10.84 9.70
CA GLU A 123 4.23 -10.95 10.34
C GLU A 123 5.36 -10.83 9.30
N LYS A 124 6.38 -10.04 9.63
CA LYS A 124 7.60 -9.95 8.83
C LYS A 124 8.67 -10.85 9.42
N SER A 125 9.43 -11.52 8.54
CA SER A 125 10.56 -12.38 8.91
C SER A 125 11.90 -11.61 9.06
N TYR A 126 11.91 -10.29 8.87
CA TYR A 126 13.15 -9.57 8.59
C TYR A 126 14.07 -9.38 9.80
N GLN A 127 15.38 -9.57 9.55
CA GLN A 127 16.47 -9.01 10.35
C GLN A 127 16.54 -7.50 10.09
N ASP A 128 16.85 -6.72 11.13
CA ASP A 128 16.84 -5.26 11.08
C ASP A 128 18.02 -4.73 10.23
N TYR A 129 17.78 -4.47 8.94
CA TYR A 129 18.82 -4.00 7.99
C TYR A 129 19.26 -2.56 8.24
N ARG A 130 18.59 -1.83 9.15
CA ARG A 130 18.95 -0.45 9.55
C ARG A 130 20.28 -0.37 10.30
N ALA A 131 20.84 -1.50 10.73
CA ALA A 131 22.11 -1.56 11.46
C ALA A 131 23.37 -1.58 10.56
N SER A 132 23.22 -1.72 9.24
CA SER A 132 24.36 -1.89 8.32
C SER A 132 24.62 -0.64 7.48
N GLY A 133 24.78 0.51 8.13
CA GLY A 133 25.34 1.71 7.52
C GLY A 133 26.80 1.86 7.91
N VAL A 134 27.71 1.46 7.02
CA VAL A 134 29.09 1.96 6.96
C VAL A 134 29.12 3.07 5.91
#